data_AF-A0A3L5TUH9-F1
#
_entry.id   AF-A0A3L5TUH9-F1
#
_cell.length_a   1.000
_cell.length_b   1.000
_cell.length_c   1.000
_cell.angle_alpha   90.00
_cell.angle_beta   90.00
_cell.angle_gamma   90.00
#
_symmetry.space_group_name_H-M   'P 1'
#
loop_
_entity.id
_entity.type
_entity.pdbx_description
1 polymer ?
#
loop_
_entity_poly.entity_id
_entity_poly.type
_entity_poly.pdbx_seq_one_letter_code
_entity_poly.pdbx_strand_id
1 'polypeptide(L)'
;LVVNIFSIPKYTKLEVLDGRSQPITFGSNFRLIEENTSVMDRFLGTEIKVIGYKITVKIERLTNDNIDTYTFKVKNDFGQSVHMISVLSAGTPEPPLNVTVVPVANGARVEWTTNFNGGFKQSFFVEYREQGDKKWE
;
A
#
# COMPACT_ATOMS: atom_id res chain seq x y z
N LEU A 1 3.36 9.24 -6.13
CA LEU A 1 2.96 7.82 -5.94
C LEU A 1 3.36 7.02 -7.18
N VAL A 2 3.81 5.78 -7.02
CA VAL A 2 4.16 4.87 -8.11
C VAL A 2 3.49 3.53 -7.87
N VAL A 3 2.70 3.05 -8.83
CA VAL A 3 2.07 1.72 -8.81
C VAL A 3 2.69 0.89 -9.92
N ASN A 4 3.26 -0.26 -9.57
CA ASN A 4 3.84 -1.20 -10.52
C ASN A 4 2.89 -2.40 -10.69
N ILE A 5 2.58 -2.73 -11.94
CA ILE A 5 1.75 -3.87 -12.32
C ILE A 5 2.57 -4.77 -13.23
N PHE A 6 2.62 -6.05 -12.92
CA PHE A 6 3.35 -7.05 -13.70
C PHE A 6 2.36 -7.92 -14.48
N SER A 7 2.63 -8.16 -15.77
CA SER A 7 1.75 -8.94 -16.63
C SER A 7 2.53 -9.89 -17.53
N ILE A 8 2.09 -11.15 -17.56
CA ILE A 8 2.58 -12.23 -18.41
C ILE A 8 1.36 -12.99 -18.94
N PRO A 9 1.08 -13.01 -20.27
CA PRO A 9 1.71 -12.24 -21.37
C PRO A 9 1.47 -10.72 -21.26
N LYS A 10 1.90 -9.93 -22.25
CA LYS A 10 1.63 -8.48 -22.28
C LYS A 10 0.14 -8.22 -22.09
N TYR A 11 -0.18 -7.25 -21.25
CA TYR A 11 -1.53 -6.77 -21.10
C TYR A 11 -2.05 -6.16 -22.42
N THR A 12 -3.36 -6.29 -22.66
CA THR A 12 -4.05 -5.77 -23.85
C THR A 12 -4.89 -4.54 -23.53
N LYS A 13 -5.35 -4.39 -22.29
CA LYS A 13 -6.06 -3.19 -21.82
C LYS A 13 -5.72 -2.90 -20.36
N LEU A 14 -5.43 -1.63 -20.08
CA LEU A 14 -5.41 -1.06 -18.74
C LEU A 14 -6.51 -0.02 -18.63
N GLU A 15 -7.40 -0.17 -17.66
CA GLU A 15 -8.40 0.82 -17.27
C GLU A 15 -8.15 1.19 -15.81
N VAL A 16 -7.99 2.48 -15.53
CA VAL A 16 -7.82 2.99 -14.17
C VAL A 16 -8.99 3.93 -13.90
N LEU A 17 -9.75 3.61 -12.85
CA LEU A 17 -10.92 4.37 -12.44
C LEU A 17 -10.64 5.05 -11.09
N ASP A 18 -11.18 6.25 -10.90
CA ASP A 18 -11.22 6.92 -9.60
C ASP A 18 -12.28 6.30 -8.68
N GLY A 19 -12.42 6.80 -7.45
CA GLY A 19 -13.38 6.30 -6.47
C GLY A 19 -14.84 6.53 -6.87
N ARG A 20 -15.09 7.35 -7.89
CA ARG A 20 -16.41 7.58 -8.50
C ARG A 20 -16.62 6.71 -9.73
N SER A 21 -15.74 5.73 -9.96
CA SER A 21 -15.74 4.84 -11.12
C SER A 21 -15.58 5.56 -12.47
N GLN A 22 -15.00 6.76 -12.47
CA GLN A 22 -14.70 7.50 -13.70
C GLN A 22 -13.29 7.20 -14.20
N PRO A 23 -13.08 7.00 -15.52
CA PRO A 23 -11.74 6.79 -16.07
C PRO A 23 -10.82 7.99 -15.82
N ILE A 24 -9.59 7.72 -15.37
CA ILE A 24 -8.57 8.76 -15.31
C ILE A 24 -7.98 9.04 -16.69
N THR A 25 -7.58 10.29 -16.92
CA THR A 25 -6.88 10.70 -18.15
C THR A 25 -5.37 10.66 -17.94
N PHE A 26 -4.67 9.88 -18.75
CA PHE A 26 -3.21 9.86 -18.80
C PHE A 26 -2.69 11.03 -19.66
N GLY A 27 -1.56 11.63 -19.26
CA GLY A 27 -0.86 12.67 -20.02
C GLY A 27 -0.71 14.02 -19.31
N SER A 28 -1.52 14.30 -18.29
CA SER A 28 -1.37 15.48 -17.44
C SER A 28 -0.58 15.13 -16.17
N ASN A 29 -1.27 14.82 -15.08
CA ASN A 29 -0.67 14.45 -13.81
C ASN A 29 -0.38 12.95 -13.70
N PHE A 30 -1.19 12.13 -14.38
CA PHE A 30 -1.02 10.68 -14.44
C PHE A 30 -0.16 10.32 -15.64
N ARG A 31 0.95 9.64 -15.38
CA ARG A 31 1.86 9.13 -16.40
C ARG A 31 1.84 7.60 -16.40
N LEU A 32 1.74 7.04 -17.60
CA LEU A 32 1.88 5.61 -17.85
C LEU A 32 3.26 5.34 -18.43
N ILE A 33 3.98 4.36 -17.87
CA ILE A 33 5.28 3.92 -18.37
C ILE A 33 5.22 2.41 -18.54
N GLU A 34 5.58 1.93 -19.72
CA GLU A 34 5.67 0.50 -20.03
C GLU A 34 7.12 0.11 -20.26
N GLU A 35 7.52 -1.00 -19.66
CA GLU A 35 8.85 -1.57 -19.86
C GLU A 35 8.79 -3.10 -19.87
N ASN A 36 9.71 -3.71 -20.63
CA ASN A 36 9.94 -5.14 -20.49
C ASN A 36 10.56 -5.40 -19.13
N THR A 37 10.15 -6.48 -18.49
CA THR A 37 10.69 -6.87 -17.19
C THR A 37 10.89 -8.38 -17.14
N SER A 38 11.50 -8.85 -16.07
CA SER A 38 11.55 -10.27 -15.77
C SER A 38 11.24 -10.47 -14.30
N VAL A 39 10.32 -11.38 -14.02
CA VAL A 39 9.94 -11.77 -12.67
C VAL A 39 10.56 -13.14 -12.40
N MET A 40 11.21 -13.29 -11.25
CA MET A 40 11.60 -14.61 -10.76
C MET A 40 10.37 -15.26 -10.15
N ASP A 41 10.07 -16.48 -10.60
CA ASP A 41 8.99 -17.30 -10.08
C ASP A 41 9.55 -18.66 -9.67
N ARG A 42 8.82 -19.40 -8.85
CA ARG A 42 9.18 -20.75 -8.41
C ARG A 42 8.14 -21.73 -8.89
N PHE A 43 8.54 -22.57 -9.85
CA PHE A 43 7.69 -23.65 -10.35
C PHE A 43 8.30 -25.00 -9.96
N LEU A 44 7.53 -25.81 -9.21
CA LEU A 44 7.95 -27.12 -8.72
C LEU A 44 9.33 -27.11 -8.02
N GLY A 45 9.59 -26.06 -7.22
CA GLY A 45 10.84 -25.92 -6.47
C GLY A 45 12.03 -25.42 -7.28
N THR A 46 11.87 -25.22 -8.59
CA THR A 46 12.89 -24.62 -9.46
C THR A 46 12.59 -23.13 -9.65
N GLU A 47 13.61 -22.29 -9.50
CA GLU A 47 13.50 -20.87 -9.81
C GLU A 47 13.58 -20.67 -11.32
N ILE A 48 12.56 -20.05 -11.88
CA ILE A 48 12.45 -19.73 -13.29
C ILE A 48 12.37 -18.22 -13.46
N LYS A 49 13.10 -17.70 -14.45
CA LYS A 49 13.03 -16.30 -14.84
C LYS A 49 12.01 -16.16 -15.95
N VAL A 50 10.87 -15.54 -15.66
CA VAL A 50 9.81 -15.32 -16.64
C VAL A 50 9.91 -13.91 -17.19
N ILE A 51 10.00 -13.78 -18.52
CA ILE A 51 9.95 -12.47 -19.19
C ILE A 51 8.50 -12.00 -19.19
N GLY A 52 8.29 -10.76 -18.79
CA GLY A 52 6.98 -10.14 -18.74
C GLY A 52 7.04 -8.65 -19.03
N TYR A 53 5.97 -7.97 -18.65
CA TYR A 53 5.84 -6.54 -18.85
C TYR A 53 5.53 -5.88 -17.52
N LYS A 54 6.20 -4.77 -17.24
CA LYS A 54 5.91 -3.90 -16.12
C LYS A 54 5.23 -2.65 -16.62
N ILE A 55 4.11 -2.34 -16.01
CA ILE A 55 3.35 -1.13 -16.23
C ILE A 55 3.49 -0.31 -14.96
N THR A 56 3.95 0.92 -15.11
CA THR A 56 4.10 1.85 -14.00
C THR A 56 3.13 2.99 -14.19
N VAL A 57 2.19 3.14 -13.26
CA VAL A 57 1.31 4.33 -13.17
C VAL A 57 1.89 5.26 -12.12
N LYS A 58 2.26 6.46 -12.56
CA LYS A 58 2.87 7.49 -11.72
C LYS A 58 1.96 8.70 -11.63
N ILE A 59 1.78 9.19 -10.42
CA ILE A 59 1.22 10.53 -10.16
C ILE A 59 2.41 11.47 -10.01
N GLU A 60 2.60 12.38 -10.97
CA GLU A 60 3.75 13.28 -11.03
C GLU A 60 3.71 14.35 -9.92
N ARG A 61 2.52 14.90 -9.63
CA ARG A 61 2.29 15.89 -8.58
C ARG A 61 1.13 15.43 -7.71
N LEU A 62 1.42 15.07 -6.46
CA LEU A 62 0.39 14.63 -5.52
C LEU A 62 -0.34 15.86 -4.96
N THR A 63 -1.66 15.95 -5.17
CA THR A 63 -2.55 16.97 -4.57
C THR A 63 -3.69 16.31 -3.81
N ASN A 64 -4.49 17.11 -3.08
CA ASN A 64 -5.66 16.60 -2.37
C ASN A 64 -6.70 15.96 -3.30
N ASP A 65 -6.78 16.41 -4.56
CA ASP A 65 -7.66 15.80 -5.58
C ASP A 65 -7.22 14.39 -5.98
N ASN A 66 -6.03 13.95 -5.56
CA ASN A 66 -5.53 12.60 -5.79
C ASN A 66 -5.70 11.68 -4.59
N ILE A 67 -6.29 12.17 -3.49
CA ILE A 67 -6.65 11.35 -2.33
C ILE A 67 -7.95 10.63 -2.70
N ASP A 68 -7.80 9.39 -3.15
CA ASP A 68 -8.93 8.57 -3.61
C ASP A 68 -8.57 7.08 -3.59
N THR A 69 -9.57 6.22 -3.77
CA THR A 69 -9.38 4.80 -4.04
C THR A 69 -9.47 4.52 -5.53
N TYR A 70 -8.34 4.16 -6.12
CA TYR A 70 -8.23 3.86 -7.54
C TYR A 70 -8.45 2.38 -7.82
N THR A 71 -9.27 2.08 -8.82
CA THR A 71 -9.48 0.71 -9.31
C THR A 71 -8.70 0.49 -10.60
N PHE A 72 -7.72 -0.40 -10.56
CA PHE A 72 -6.92 -0.84 -11.69
C PHE A 72 -7.51 -2.13 -12.25
N LYS A 73 -8.00 -2.08 -13.49
CA LYS A 73 -8.43 -3.26 -14.24
C LYS A 73 -7.42 -3.54 -15.34
N VAL A 74 -6.79 -4.69 -15.27
CA VAL A 74 -5.72 -5.11 -16.19
C VAL A 74 -6.20 -6.36 -16.90
N LYS A 75 -6.28 -6.32 -18.23
CA LYS A 75 -6.73 -7.45 -19.04
C LYS A 75 -5.62 -7.92 -19.97
N ASN A 76 -5.53 -9.22 -20.19
CA ASN A 76 -4.78 -9.85 -21.27
C ASN A 76 -5.68 -10.89 -21.98
N ASP A 77 -5.11 -11.70 -22.87
CA ASP A 77 -5.86 -12.69 -23.64
C ASP A 77 -6.40 -13.86 -22.80
N PHE A 78 -5.88 -14.06 -21.58
CA PHE A 78 -6.25 -15.16 -20.69
C PHE A 78 -7.23 -14.73 -19.59
N GLY A 79 -7.32 -13.43 -19.28
CA GLY A 79 -8.23 -12.97 -18.24
C GLY A 79 -8.06 -11.50 -17.86
N GLN A 80 -8.71 -11.14 -16.76
CA GLN A 80 -8.69 -9.80 -16.18
C GLN A 80 -8.40 -9.88 -14.69
N SER A 81 -7.49 -9.03 -14.21
CA SER A 81 -7.28 -8.77 -12.79
C SER A 81 -7.83 -7.40 -12.42
N VAL A 82 -8.33 -7.28 -11.19
CA VAL A 82 -8.83 -6.03 -10.62
C VAL A 82 -8.15 -5.79 -9.28
N HIS A 83 -7.53 -4.62 -9.12
CA HIS A 83 -6.84 -4.21 -7.89
C HIS A 83 -7.34 -2.83 -7.46
N MET A 84 -7.59 -2.67 -6.16
CA MET A 84 -7.95 -1.38 -5.56
C MET A 84 -6.78 -0.86 -4.74
N ILE A 85 -6.41 0.40 -4.93
CA ILE A 85 -5.33 1.07 -4.20
C ILE A 85 -5.85 2.40 -3.68
N SER A 86 -5.83 2.56 -2.36
CA SER A 86 -6.22 3.81 -1.70
C SER A 86 -5.01 4.71 -1.50
N VAL A 87 -5.14 5.96 -1.96
CA VAL A 87 -4.20 7.04 -1.71
C VAL A 87 -4.77 7.87 -0.58
N LEU A 88 -4.11 7.83 0.58
CA LEU A 88 -4.57 8.53 1.77
C LEU A 88 -3.74 9.79 1.98
N SER A 89 -4.34 10.81 2.60
CA SER A 89 -3.58 11.96 3.08
C SER A 89 -2.51 11.48 4.06
N ALA A 90 -1.31 12.01 3.93
CA ALA A 90 -0.37 11.94 5.02
C ALA A 90 -0.91 12.77 6.19
N GLY A 91 -0.63 12.34 7.42
CA GLY A 91 -1.20 12.94 8.62
C GLY A 91 -0.57 12.40 9.90
N THR A 92 -1.16 12.75 11.03
CA THR A 92 -0.78 12.17 12.33
C THR A 92 -1.03 10.66 12.28
N PRO A 93 -0.08 9.81 12.72
CA PRO A 93 -0.32 8.39 12.85
C PRO A 93 -1.53 8.11 13.74
N GLU A 94 -2.30 7.09 13.39
CA GLU A 94 -3.39 6.62 14.22
C GLU A 94 -2.87 5.91 15.47
N PRO A 95 -3.61 5.98 16.59
CA PRO A 95 -3.22 5.28 17.81
C PRO A 95 -3.15 3.76 17.57
N PRO A 96 -2.26 3.06 18.30
CA PRO A 96 -2.13 1.61 18.19
C PRO A 96 -3.40 0.90 18.68
N LEU A 97 -3.65 -0.29 18.14
CA LEU A 97 -4.80 -1.12 18.46
C LEU A 97 -4.39 -2.28 19.37
N ASN A 98 -5.37 -2.84 20.10
CA ASN A 98 -5.20 -4.06 20.91
C ASN A 98 -4.00 -3.96 21.88
N VAL A 99 -3.88 -2.85 22.60
CA VAL A 99 -2.82 -2.68 23.59
C VAL A 99 -3.04 -3.66 24.74
N THR A 100 -2.09 -4.57 24.93
CA THR A 100 -2.11 -5.57 26.00
C THR A 100 -0.84 -5.49 26.83
N VAL A 101 -1.00 -5.68 28.14
CA VAL A 101 0.11 -5.67 29.10
C VAL A 101 0.21 -7.05 29.74
N VAL A 102 1.37 -7.69 29.57
CA VAL A 102 1.67 -9.00 30.16
C VAL A 102 2.67 -8.79 31.30
N PRO A 103 2.30 -9.12 32.56
CA PRO A 103 3.25 -9.04 33.67
C PRO A 103 4.37 -10.06 33.49
N VAL A 104 5.61 -9.65 33.76
CA VAL A 104 6.80 -10.50 33.75
C VAL A 104 7.57 -10.29 35.05
N ALA A 105 8.53 -11.18 35.36
CA ALA A 105 9.14 -11.26 36.70
C ALA A 105 9.63 -9.91 37.28
N ASN A 106 10.20 -9.03 36.47
CA ASN A 106 10.73 -7.72 36.89
C ASN A 106 10.15 -6.55 36.07
N GLY A 107 8.91 -6.66 35.60
CA GLY A 107 8.29 -5.57 34.86
C GLY A 107 7.04 -5.98 34.10
N ALA A 108 6.79 -5.29 33.00
CA ALA A 108 5.68 -5.59 32.11
C ALA A 108 6.15 -5.59 30.65
N ARG A 109 5.59 -6.49 29.86
CA ARG A 109 5.72 -6.49 28.41
C ARG A 109 4.45 -5.88 27.83
N VAL A 110 4.62 -4.77 27.10
CA VAL A 110 3.51 -4.09 26.41
C VAL A 110 3.54 -4.50 24.94
N GLU A 111 2.41 -4.97 24.44
CA GLU A 111 2.23 -5.38 23.04
C GLU A 111 1.06 -4.64 22.43
N TRP A 112 1.14 -4.36 21.14
CA TRP A 112 0.07 -3.71 20.40
C TRP A 112 0.16 -4.03 18.91
N THR A 113 -0.92 -3.77 18.20
CA THR A 113 -0.97 -3.80 16.73
C THR A 113 -0.77 -2.38 16.20
N THR A 114 0.16 -2.19 15.27
CA THR A 114 0.38 -0.89 14.61
C THR A 114 -0.83 -0.53 13.74
N ASN A 115 -1.27 0.72 13.79
CA ASN A 115 -2.33 1.24 12.92
C ASN A 115 -1.75 2.13 11.80
N PHE A 116 -2.60 2.84 11.04
CA PHE A 116 -2.17 3.71 9.95
C PHE A 116 -1.07 4.67 10.43
N ASN A 117 0.10 4.57 9.80
CA ASN A 117 1.30 5.30 10.19
C ASN A 117 1.32 6.78 9.75
N GLY A 118 0.20 7.30 9.25
CA GLY A 118 0.12 8.67 8.74
C GLY A 118 0.93 8.91 7.47
N GLY A 119 1.40 7.86 6.79
CA GLY A 119 2.23 7.96 5.58
C GLY A 119 3.73 8.15 5.83
N PHE A 120 4.20 8.03 7.08
CA PHE A 120 5.62 8.19 7.44
C PHE A 120 6.15 7.02 8.30
N LYS A 121 7.45 7.02 8.60
CA LYS A 121 8.03 6.08 9.57
C LYS A 121 7.43 6.35 10.96
N GLN A 122 6.87 5.33 11.58
CA GLN A 122 6.18 5.43 12.87
C GLN A 122 7.15 5.19 14.05
N SER A 123 6.93 5.92 15.13
CA SER A 123 7.56 5.73 16.44
C SER A 123 6.48 5.70 17.52
N PHE A 124 6.74 5.07 18.66
CA PHE A 124 5.78 4.92 19.74
C PHE A 124 6.37 5.43 21.06
N PHE A 125 5.53 6.09 21.85
CA PHE A 125 5.80 6.42 23.26
C PHE A 125 4.89 5.54 24.10
N VAL A 126 5.45 4.92 25.13
CA VAL A 126 4.71 4.14 26.12
C VAL A 126 4.73 4.94 27.40
N GLU A 127 3.55 5.38 27.84
CA GLU A 127 3.36 6.09 29.10
C GLU A 127 2.63 5.17 30.09
N TYR A 128 2.97 5.25 31.37
CA TYR A 128 2.29 4.51 32.43
C TYR A 128 1.93 5.44 33.59
N ARG A 129 1.06 4.96 34.49
CA ARG A 129 0.76 5.66 35.75
C ARG A 129 0.39 4.67 36.83
N GLU A 130 0.64 5.03 38.07
CA GLU A 130 0.14 4.29 39.22
C GLU A 130 -1.35 4.55 39.45
N GLN A 131 -2.05 3.56 39.98
CA GLN A 131 -3.47 3.69 40.26
C GLN A 131 -3.69 4.69 41.40
N GLY A 132 -4.34 5.82 41.08
CA GLY A 132 -4.58 6.91 42.04
C GLY A 132 -3.85 8.20 41.68
N ASP A 133 -2.82 8.12 40.84
CA ASP A 133 -2.10 9.28 40.37
C ASP A 133 -2.75 9.93 39.14
N LYS A 134 -2.64 11.26 39.08
CA LYS A 134 -3.19 12.07 37.98
C LYS A 134 -2.19 12.31 36.85
N LYS A 135 -0.91 12.02 37.07
CA LYS A 135 0.18 12.28 36.12
C LYS A 135 0.60 10.98 35.44
N TRP A 136 0.79 11.04 34.13
CA TRP A 136 1.41 9.97 33.35
C TRP A 136 2.93 10.17 33.35
N GLU A 137 3.68 9.08 33.42
CA GLU A 137 5.14 9.01 33.33
C GLU A 137 5.59 8.36 32.02
#